data_AF-A0A3S2A945-F1
#
_entry.id   AF-A0A3S2A945-F1
#
_cell.length_a   1.000
_cell.length_b   1.000
_cell.length_c   1.000
_cell.angle_alpha   90.00
_cell.angle_beta   90.00
_cell.angle_gamma   90.00
#
_symmetry.space_group_name_H-M   'P 1'
#
loop_
_entity.id
_entity.type
_entity.pdbx_description
1 polymer ?
#
loop_
_entity_poly.entity_id
_entity_poly.type
_entity_poly.pdbx_seq_one_letter_code
_entity_poly.pdbx_strand_id
1 'polypeptide(L)'
;DYRITMAIAGFALDEVELMQNGPELSVVGQRKPDQENREVLHRGLATGNFKQVFKLADHVKVKAANLENGLLSVDLVREVPEELKPRRIEIGSEAKAVSLEQPGKKQLIDSDAEPQREVA
;
A
#
# COMPACT_ATOMS: atom_id res chain seq x y z
N ASP A 1 -5.90 -13.55 12.35
CA ASP A 1 -4.67 -13.86 11.60
C ASP A 1 -4.97 -14.88 10.52
N TYR A 2 -4.44 -14.67 9.33
CA TYR A 2 -4.62 -15.58 8.19
C TYR A 2 -3.27 -16.20 7.83
N ARG A 3 -3.29 -17.39 7.23
CA ARG A 3 -2.07 -18.07 6.78
C ARG A 3 -2.29 -18.75 5.44
N ILE A 4 -1.35 -18.56 4.52
CA ILE A 4 -1.23 -19.37 3.30
C ILE A 4 -0.19 -20.44 3.57
N THR A 5 -0.51 -21.70 3.27
CA THR A 5 0.43 -22.82 3.37
C THR A 5 0.49 -23.55 2.04
N MET A 6 1.69 -23.76 1.52
CA MET A 6 1.92 -24.40 0.22
C MET A 6 3.00 -25.47 0.33
N ALA A 7 2.73 -26.65 -0.23
CA ALA A 7 3.75 -27.66 -0.44
C ALA A 7 4.60 -27.27 -1.65
N ILE A 8 5.89 -27.04 -1.42
CA ILE A 8 6.89 -26.69 -2.43
C ILE A 8 8.13 -27.57 -2.28
N ALA A 9 7.93 -28.82 -1.87
CA ALA A 9 9.00 -29.80 -1.71
C ALA A 9 9.82 -29.92 -3.01
N GLY A 10 11.14 -30.01 -2.86
CA GLY A 10 12.08 -30.06 -3.99
C GLY A 10 12.63 -28.71 -4.45
N PHE A 11 12.24 -27.60 -3.80
CA PHE A 11 12.85 -26.28 -3.96
C PHE A 11 13.66 -25.91 -2.72
N ALA A 12 14.87 -25.40 -2.95
CA ALA A 12 15.67 -24.76 -1.91
C ALA A 12 15.17 -23.33 -1.61
N LEU A 13 15.56 -22.77 -0.47
CA LEU A 13 15.15 -21.41 -0.07
C LEU A 13 15.53 -20.35 -1.11
N ASP A 14 16.71 -20.50 -1.73
CA ASP A 14 17.22 -19.58 -2.75
C ASP A 14 16.66 -19.84 -4.17
N GLU A 15 15.82 -20.86 -4.32
CA GLU A 15 15.07 -21.16 -5.54
C GLU A 15 13.62 -20.64 -5.47
N VAL A 16 13.23 -20.00 -4.36
CA VAL A 16 11.87 -19.54 -4.10
C VAL A 16 11.87 -18.03 -3.87
N GLU A 17 11.00 -17.35 -4.59
CA GLU A 17 10.81 -15.91 -4.51
C GLU A 17 9.37 -15.59 -4.08
N LEU A 18 9.25 -14.70 -3.09
CA LEU A 18 7.97 -14.20 -2.59
C LEU A 18 7.93 -12.69 -2.78
N MET A 19 7.00 -12.20 -3.59
CA MET A 19 6.83 -10.77 -3.86
C MET A 19 5.39 -10.33 -3.65
N GLN A 20 5.20 -9.19 -3.00
CA GLN A 20 3.91 -8.52 -2.88
C GLN A 20 3.91 -7.24 -3.73
N ASN A 21 2.93 -7.11 -4.62
CA ASN A 21 2.67 -5.91 -5.42
C ASN A 21 1.20 -5.49 -5.26
N GLY A 22 0.95 -4.47 -4.43
CA GLY A 22 -0.41 -4.07 -4.07
C GLY A 22 -1.18 -5.22 -3.38
N PRO A 23 -2.36 -5.63 -3.90
CA PRO A 23 -3.12 -6.75 -3.37
C PRO A 23 -2.62 -8.12 -3.85
N GLU A 24 -1.67 -8.19 -4.79
CA GLU A 24 -1.19 -9.46 -5.33
C GLU A 24 0.06 -9.94 -4.60
N LEU A 25 0.01 -11.19 -4.13
CA LEU A 25 1.15 -11.91 -3.58
C LEU A 25 1.55 -13.03 -4.54
N SER A 26 2.74 -12.96 -5.13
CA SER A 26 3.27 -13.98 -6.01
C SER A 26 4.33 -14.83 -5.32
N VAL A 27 4.19 -16.14 -5.46
CA VAL A 27 5.17 -17.16 -5.08
C VAL A 27 5.72 -17.78 -6.37
N VAL A 28 7.02 -17.65 -6.60
CA VAL A 28 7.69 -18.17 -7.78
C VAL A 28 8.76 -19.15 -7.35
N GLY A 29 8.75 -20.36 -7.91
CA GLY A 29 9.83 -21.34 -7.74
C GLY A 29 10.56 -21.55 -9.04
N GLN A 30 11.88 -21.36 -9.04
CA GLN A 30 12.75 -21.60 -10.18
C GLN A 30 13.89 -22.54 -9.79
N ARG A 31 13.90 -23.74 -10.39
CA ARG A 31 15.00 -24.67 -10.15
C ARG A 31 16.25 -24.20 -10.87
N LYS A 32 17.39 -24.36 -10.22
CA LYS A 32 18.68 -24.22 -10.89
C LYS A 32 18.84 -25.32 -11.94
N PRO A 33 19.48 -25.02 -13.08
CA PRO A 33 19.80 -26.05 -14.06
C PRO A 33 20.66 -27.13 -13.41
N ASP A 34 20.26 -28.38 -13.60
CA ASP A 34 21.00 -29.53 -13.10
C ASP A 34 22.35 -29.58 -13.82
N GLN A 35 23.46 -29.45 -13.08
CA GLN A 35 24.81 -29.43 -13.66
C GLN A 35 25.33 -30.84 -13.95
N GLU A 36 24.65 -31.88 -13.46
CA GLU A 36 25.08 -33.26 -13.63
C GLU A 36 24.19 -34.01 -14.63
N ASN A 37 24.84 -34.65 -15.60
CA ASN A 37 24.26 -35.60 -16.53
C ASN A 37 23.93 -36.91 -15.80
N ARG A 38 23.06 -36.86 -14.79
CA ARG A 38 22.62 -38.04 -14.04
C ARG A 38 21.61 -38.83 -14.88
N GLU A 39 21.91 -40.09 -15.15
CA GLU A 39 20.94 -41.01 -15.71
C GLU A 39 19.86 -41.30 -14.67
N VAL A 40 18.63 -40.87 -14.97
CA VAL A 40 17.46 -41.08 -14.11
C VAL A 40 16.69 -42.29 -14.62
N LEU A 41 16.63 -43.34 -13.80
CA LEU A 41 15.96 -44.61 -14.17
C LEU A 41 14.42 -44.47 -14.20
N HIS A 42 13.85 -43.64 -13.32
CA HIS A 42 12.43 -43.27 -13.33
C HIS A 42 12.19 -41.92 -12.64
N ARG A 43 11.25 -41.11 -13.18
CA ARG A 43 10.87 -39.80 -12.64
C ARG A 43 9.37 -39.74 -12.43
N GLY A 44 8.92 -40.11 -11.23
CA GLY A 44 7.50 -40.17 -10.87
C GLY A 44 6.83 -38.81 -10.62
N LEU A 45 7.62 -37.76 -10.38
CA LEU A 45 7.13 -36.39 -10.17
C LEU A 45 7.95 -35.42 -11.03
N ALA A 46 7.26 -34.64 -11.85
CA ALA A 46 7.88 -33.55 -12.59
C ALA A 46 8.00 -32.32 -11.68
N THR A 47 9.18 -32.09 -11.14
CA THR A 47 9.51 -30.83 -10.43
C THR A 47 9.93 -29.77 -11.46
N GLY A 48 8.95 -29.05 -11.98
CA GLY A 48 9.15 -27.90 -12.88
C GLY A 48 8.99 -26.57 -12.16
N ASN A 49 9.44 -25.49 -12.80
CA ASN A 49 9.24 -24.13 -12.29
C ASN A 49 7.74 -23.84 -12.12
N PHE A 50 7.40 -23.02 -11.11
CA PHE A 50 6.02 -22.65 -10.85
C PHE A 50 5.89 -21.15 -10.57
N LYS A 51 4.68 -20.64 -10.79
CA LYS A 51 4.23 -19.33 -10.33
C LYS A 51 2.80 -19.45 -9.83
N GLN A 52 2.61 -19.13 -8.56
CA GLN A 52 1.29 -19.03 -7.94
C GLN A 52 1.05 -17.59 -7.52
N VAL A 53 -0.13 -17.05 -7.82
CA VAL A 53 -0.52 -15.70 -7.42
C VAL A 53 -1.76 -15.77 -6.55
N PHE A 54 -1.74 -15.04 -5.44
CA PHE A 54 -2.86 -14.88 -4.53
C PHE A 54 -3.32 -13.42 -4.55
N LYS A 55 -4.63 -13.20 -4.61
CA LYS A 55 -5.22 -11.88 -4.36
C LYS A 55 -5.56 -11.77 -2.89
N LEU A 56 -4.87 -10.87 -2.21
CA LEU A 56 -5.11 -10.52 -0.83
C LEU A 56 -6.28 -9.53 -0.76
N ALA A 57 -7.05 -9.62 0.33
CA ALA A 57 -8.10 -8.64 0.62
C ALA A 57 -7.49 -7.28 1.01
N ASP A 58 -8.33 -6.26 0.99
CA ASP A 58 -7.91 -4.91 1.38
C ASP A 58 -7.33 -4.91 2.79
N HIS A 59 -6.22 -4.17 2.92
CA HIS A 59 -5.49 -3.99 4.19
C HIS A 59 -4.85 -5.27 4.74
N VAL A 60 -4.73 -6.33 3.95
CA VAL A 60 -3.96 -7.52 4.34
C VAL A 60 -2.51 -7.37 3.89
N LYS A 61 -1.57 -7.63 4.79
CA LYS A 61 -0.12 -7.59 4.55
C LYS A 61 0.57 -8.86 5.03
N VAL A 62 1.69 -9.20 4.39
CA VAL A 62 2.59 -10.26 4.85
C VAL A 62 3.31 -9.80 6.12
N LYS A 63 3.21 -10.60 7.18
CA LYS A 63 3.93 -10.40 8.44
C LYS A 63 5.23 -11.19 8.47
N ALA A 64 5.19 -12.44 8.03
CA ALA A 64 6.33 -13.34 8.01
C ALA A 64 6.15 -14.42 6.94
N ALA A 65 7.26 -15.00 6.49
CA ALA A 65 7.26 -16.20 5.66
C ALA A 65 8.36 -17.15 6.13
N ASN A 66 8.07 -18.45 6.17
CA ASN A 66 9.03 -19.47 6.55
C ASN A 66 8.90 -20.70 5.64
N LEU A 67 10.02 -21.30 5.27
CA LEU A 67 10.07 -22.55 4.51
C LEU A 67 10.71 -23.63 5.37
N GLU A 68 9.93 -24.64 5.73
CA GLU A 68 10.40 -25.74 6.56
C GLU A 68 9.83 -27.07 6.03
N ASN A 69 10.67 -28.10 5.92
CA ASN A 69 10.27 -29.45 5.48
C ASN A 69 9.48 -29.48 4.16
N GLY A 70 9.79 -28.56 3.24
CA GLY A 70 9.10 -28.45 1.95
C GLY A 70 7.72 -27.78 2.02
N LEU A 71 7.36 -27.14 3.14
CA LEU A 71 6.16 -26.32 3.26
C LEU A 71 6.54 -24.85 3.43
N LEU A 72 6.04 -24.01 2.53
CA LEU A 72 6.06 -22.56 2.67
C LEU A 72 4.84 -22.11 3.47
N SER A 73 5.07 -21.47 4.61
CA SER A 73 4.05 -20.82 5.42
C SER A 73 4.19 -19.31 5.32
N VAL A 74 3.12 -18.62 4.93
CA VAL A 74 3.08 -17.15 4.85
C VAL A 74 2.01 -16.64 5.83
N ASP A 75 2.47 -15.93 6.85
CA ASP A 75 1.63 -15.30 7.86
C ASP A 75 1.13 -13.93 7.39
N LEU A 76 -0.17 -13.72 7.50
CA LEU A 76 -0.86 -12.53 7.03
C LEU A 76 -1.60 -11.85 8.18
N VAL A 77 -1.52 -10.53 8.23
CA VAL A 77 -2.23 -9.68 9.18
C VAL A 77 -3.10 -8.66 8.46
N ARG A 78 -4.23 -8.31 9.07
CA ARG A 78 -5.10 -7.23 8.59
C ARG A 78 -4.83 -5.97 9.40
N GLU A 79 -4.29 -4.94 8.76
CA GLU A 79 -4.01 -3.65 9.37
C GLU A 79 -5.05 -2.63 8.92
N VAL A 80 -6.16 -2.49 9.66
CA VAL A 80 -7.17 -1.46 9.35
C VAL A 80 -6.60 -0.08 9.74
N PRO A 81 -6.42 0.85 8.79
CA PRO A 81 -5.95 2.20 9.10
C PRO A 81 -6.84 2.90 10.14
N GLU A 82 -6.24 3.69 11.02
CA GLU A 82 -7.00 4.44 12.03
C GLU A 82 -7.97 5.45 11.42
N GLU A 83 -7.69 5.94 10.22
CA GLU A 83 -8.56 6.84 9.45
C GLU A 83 -9.91 6.21 9.07
N LEU A 84 -9.96 4.88 8.99
CA LEU A 84 -11.20 4.14 8.76
C LEU A 84 -11.92 3.80 10.07
N LYS A 85 -11.31 4.08 11.23
CA LYS A 85 -12.04 3.94 12.49
C LYS A 85 -13.16 4.99 12.48
N PRO A 86 -14.41 4.58 12.72
CA PRO A 86 -15.52 5.52 12.76
C PRO A 86 -15.25 6.54 13.87
N ARG A 87 -15.08 7.81 13.48
CA ARG A 87 -14.98 8.93 14.40
C ARG A 87 -16.35 9.54 14.66
N ARG A 88 -16.61 9.90 15.91
CA ARG A 88 -17.82 10.66 16.27
C ARG A 88 -17.69 12.06 15.68
N ILE A 89 -18.69 12.50 14.92
CA ILE A 89 -18.83 13.88 14.46
C ILE A 89 -19.75 14.57 15.47
N GLU A 90 -19.29 15.66 16.08
CA GLU A 90 -20.15 16.50 16.91
C GLU A 90 -21.10 17.29 16.01
N ILE A 91 -22.40 17.24 16.32
CA ILE A 91 -23.40 18.03 15.61
C ILE A 91 -23.39 19.42 16.23
N GLY A 92 -22.85 20.40 15.51
CA GLY A 92 -22.92 21.81 15.90
C GLY A 92 -24.34 22.35 15.68
N SER A 93 -24.89 23.04 16.68
CA SER A 93 -26.06 23.89 16.51
C SER A 93 -25.59 25.33 16.34
N GLU A 94 -25.43 25.81 15.11
CA GLU A 94 -25.17 27.23 14.88
C GLU A 94 -26.46 28.01 14.65
N ALA A 95 -26.89 28.72 15.69
CA ALA A 95 -27.42 30.06 15.53
C ALA A 95 -26.25 31.05 15.59
N LYS A 96 -25.40 31.08 14.56
CA LYS A 96 -24.58 32.25 14.19
C LYS A 96 -23.90 32.00 12.86
N ALA A 97 -24.50 32.57 11.81
CA ALA A 97 -23.87 32.72 10.52
C ALA A 97 -22.53 33.46 10.68
N VAL A 98 -21.43 32.81 10.29
CA VAL A 98 -20.14 33.46 10.13
C VAL A 98 -20.13 34.10 8.73
N SER A 99 -20.22 35.43 8.73
CA SER A 99 -20.05 36.28 7.56
C SER A 99 -18.70 36.03 6.89
N LEU A 100 -18.72 35.75 5.59
CA LEU A 100 -17.55 35.86 4.73
C LEU A 100 -17.30 37.35 4.44
N GLU A 101 -16.48 38.00 5.26
CA GLU A 101 -15.95 39.33 4.95
C GLU A 101 -14.82 39.20 3.92
N GLN A 102 -15.11 39.58 2.67
CA GLN A 102 -14.13 40.24 1.80
C GLN A 102 -14.66 41.65 1.56
N PRO A 103 -13.90 42.70 1.92
CA PRO A 103 -13.22 43.42 0.84
C PRO A 103 -11.89 44.07 1.27
N GLY A 104 -10.89 43.99 0.40
CA GLY A 104 -9.65 44.75 0.54
C GLY A 104 -9.10 45.17 -0.81
N LYS A 105 -9.72 46.15 -1.48
CA LYS A 105 -9.04 46.93 -2.53
C LYS A 105 -9.57 48.36 -2.64
N LYS A 106 -8.61 49.29 -2.69
CA LYS A 106 -8.63 50.76 -2.96
C LYS A 106 -8.69 51.64 -1.72
N GLN A 107 -7.96 52.75 -1.63
CA GLN A 107 -6.85 53.36 -2.38
C GLN A 107 -6.56 54.62 -1.53
N LEU A 108 -5.35 54.78 -0.99
CA LEU A 108 -4.94 56.06 -0.39
C LEU A 108 -3.81 56.60 -1.25
N ILE A 109 -4.19 57.58 -2.07
CA ILE A 109 -3.31 58.60 -2.64
C ILE A 109 -3.77 59.91 -2.00
N ASP A 110 -3.15 60.27 -0.87
CA ASP A 110 -2.86 61.68 -0.55
C ASP A 110 -1.66 62.06 -1.44
N SER A 111 -1.50 63.24 -2.03
CA SER A 111 -1.82 64.59 -1.59
C SER A 111 -1.76 65.56 -2.79
N ASP A 112 -2.22 66.80 -2.55
CA ASP A 112 -2.02 68.05 -3.30
C ASP A 112 -3.04 68.44 -4.38
N ALA A 113 -4.11 69.08 -3.92
CA ALA A 113 -4.80 70.14 -4.65
C ALA A 113 -4.99 71.36 -3.72
N GLU A 114 -4.27 72.45 -3.99
CA GLU A 114 -4.51 73.78 -3.41
C GLU A 114 -5.93 74.27 -3.72
N PRO A 115 -6.56 75.04 -2.82
CA PRO A 115 -7.54 76.03 -3.24
C PRO A 115 -7.03 77.44 -2.94
N GLN A 116 -6.81 78.20 -4.02
CA GLN A 116 -6.83 79.66 -3.98
C GLN A 116 -8.26 80.12 -3.68
N ARG A 117 -8.44 81.00 -2.69
CA ARG A 117 -9.34 82.18 -2.70
C ARG A 117 -9.32 82.87 -1.34
N GLU A 118 -8.67 84.02 -1.28
CA GLU A 118 -9.03 85.09 -0.34
C GLU A 118 -9.25 86.38 -1.13
N VAL A 119 -10.27 87.13 -0.71
CA VAL A 119 -10.92 88.24 -1.39
C VAL A 119 -10.40 89.58 -0.86
N ALA A 120 -10.06 90.51 -1.75
CA ALA A 120 -10.18 91.96 -1.59
C ALA A 120 -10.10 92.64 -2.97
#